data_AF-X1N574-F1
#
_entry.id   AF-X1N574-F1
#
_cell.length_a   1.000
_cell.length_b   1.000
_cell.length_c   1.000
_cell.angle_alpha   90.00
_cell.angle_beta   90.00
_cell.angle_gamma   90.00
#
_symmetry.space_group_name_H-M   'P 1'
#
loop_
_entity.id
_entity.type
_entity.pdbx_description
1 polymer ?
#
loop_
_entity_poly.entity_id
_entity_poly.type
_entity_poly.pdbx_seq_one_letter_code
_entity_poly.pdbx_strand_id
1 'polypeptide(L)'
;MKEIDSEMASLFKEANFQSLFLSQESLDKNLLAKACPKVSEGDLEKALVCLEKEGYSRQGINVYLMVGLPGQDIFGIRESILHVRRLGARPRLAYFSPIPGTEEWQYLVENGYLARDADPLLHNKLT
;
A
#
# COMPACT_ATOMS: atom_id res chain seq x y z
N MET A 1 -4.33 -5.47 6.82
CA MET A 1 -5.13 -4.56 7.67
C MET A 1 -6.12 -5.28 8.56
N LYS A 2 -6.66 -6.45 8.18
CA LYS A 2 -7.56 -7.24 9.03
C LYS A 2 -7.04 -7.56 10.43
N GLU A 3 -5.73 -7.68 10.59
CA GLU A 3 -5.08 -7.97 11.88
C GLU A 3 -5.04 -6.76 12.84
N ILE A 4 -5.40 -5.55 12.41
CA ILE A 4 -5.42 -4.37 13.29
C ILE A 4 -6.82 -4.21 13.85
N ASP A 5 -7.11 -4.99 14.88
CA ASP A 5 -8.30 -4.88 15.70
C ASP A 5 -8.01 -4.09 17.00
N SER A 6 -8.98 -4.08 17.91
CA SER A 6 -8.87 -3.36 19.19
C SER A 6 -7.78 -3.95 20.10
N GLU A 7 -7.56 -5.27 20.06
CA GLU A 7 -6.54 -5.92 20.89
C GLU A 7 -5.14 -5.50 20.42
N MET A 8 -4.88 -5.58 19.12
CA MET A 8 -3.61 -5.11 18.57
C MET A 8 -3.38 -3.61 18.80
N ALA A 9 -4.43 -2.79 18.68
CA ALA A 9 -4.32 -1.37 18.96
C ALA A 9 -3.88 -1.08 20.40
N SER A 10 -4.43 -1.81 21.39
CA SER A 10 -4.04 -1.71 22.81
C SER A 10 -2.58 -2.11 22.99
N LEU A 11 -2.16 -3.24 22.43
CA LEU A 11 -0.78 -3.71 22.53
C LEU A 11 0.22 -2.72 21.93
N PHE A 12 -0.10 -2.11 20.78
CA PHE A 12 0.75 -1.06 20.22
C PHE A 12 0.88 0.13 21.17
N LYS A 13 -0.22 0.52 21.82
CA LYS A 13 -0.22 1.64 22.77
C LYS A 13 0.61 1.32 24.02
N GLU A 14 0.44 0.13 24.58
CA GLU A 14 1.22 -0.38 25.72
C GLU A 14 2.72 -0.47 25.39
N ALA A 15 3.04 -0.92 24.18
CA ALA A 15 4.41 -0.96 23.67
C ALA A 15 4.96 0.41 23.24
N ASN A 16 4.19 1.49 23.44
CA ASN A 16 4.58 2.87 23.15
C ASN A 16 4.96 3.13 21.67
N PHE A 17 4.29 2.46 20.73
CA PHE A 17 4.44 2.76 19.31
C PHE A 17 3.96 4.20 19.03
N GLN A 18 4.79 4.97 18.32
CA GLN A 18 4.52 6.39 18.07
C GLN A 18 4.04 6.67 16.63
N SER A 19 4.58 5.93 15.67
CA SER A 19 4.28 6.13 14.25
C SER A 19 3.91 4.80 13.64
N LEU A 20 2.71 4.74 13.07
CA LEU A 20 2.20 3.54 12.42
C LEU A 20 2.29 3.70 10.92
N PHE A 21 2.81 2.67 10.26
CA PHE A 21 2.94 2.59 8.82
C PHE A 21 2.19 1.36 8.35
N LEU A 22 1.00 1.58 7.82
CA LEU A 22 0.12 0.54 7.33
C LEU A 22 0.35 0.38 5.83
N SER A 23 0.41 -0.85 5.34
CA SER A 23 0.46 -1.10 3.89
C SER A 23 -0.94 -1.39 3.36
N GLN A 24 -1.37 -0.62 2.36
CA GLN A 24 -2.55 -0.91 1.54
C GLN A 24 -2.14 -0.84 0.07
N GLU A 25 -1.92 -2.01 -0.53
CA GLU A 25 -1.24 -2.09 -1.83
C GLU A 25 -2.05 -1.50 -2.99
N SER A 26 -3.38 -1.67 -3.02
CA SER A 26 -4.24 -1.05 -4.03
C SER A 26 -5.70 -0.95 -3.55
N LEU A 27 -6.48 -0.02 -4.11
CA LEU A 27 -7.96 0.00 -4.02
C LEU A 27 -8.63 -0.44 -5.33
N ASP A 28 -7.85 -0.68 -6.39
CA ASP A 28 -8.38 -1.17 -7.65
C ASP A 28 -8.77 -2.65 -7.48
N LYS A 29 -10.07 -2.92 -7.58
CA LYS A 29 -10.68 -4.24 -7.37
C LYS A 29 -10.12 -5.30 -8.33
N ASN A 30 -9.72 -4.92 -9.55
CA ASN A 30 -9.18 -5.86 -10.54
C ASN A 30 -7.71 -6.22 -10.24
N LEU A 31 -6.93 -5.26 -9.75
CA LEU A 31 -5.55 -5.49 -9.29
C LEU A 31 -5.51 -6.20 -7.94
N LEU A 32 -6.41 -5.88 -7.00
CA LEU A 32 -6.53 -6.58 -5.72
C LEU A 32 -6.85 -8.07 -5.90
N ALA A 33 -7.74 -8.41 -6.84
CA ALA A 33 -8.09 -9.80 -7.12
C ALA A 33 -6.92 -10.62 -7.70
N LYS A 34 -6.00 -9.98 -8.43
CA LYS A 34 -4.83 -10.63 -9.03
C LYS A 34 -3.59 -10.61 -8.13
N ALA A 35 -3.31 -9.49 -7.46
CA ALA A 35 -2.06 -9.28 -6.72
C ALA A 35 -2.19 -9.56 -5.22
N CYS A 36 -3.33 -9.24 -4.58
CA CYS A 36 -3.44 -9.30 -3.12
C CYS A 36 -4.89 -9.50 -2.64
N PRO A 37 -5.40 -10.75 -2.59
CA PRO A 37 -6.80 -11.05 -2.22
C PRO A 37 -7.14 -10.78 -0.73
N LYS A 38 -6.19 -10.30 0.07
CA LYS A 38 -6.29 -10.25 1.54
C LYS A 38 -6.86 -8.95 2.13
N VAL A 39 -7.09 -7.91 1.33
CA VAL A 39 -7.60 -6.60 1.80
C VAL A 39 -9.00 -6.34 1.25
N SER A 40 -10.00 -6.26 2.13
CA SER A 40 -11.38 -5.93 1.78
C SER A 40 -11.67 -4.42 1.90
N GLU A 41 -12.69 -3.98 1.17
CA GLU A 41 -13.27 -2.63 1.29
C GLU A 41 -13.67 -2.37 2.75
N GLY A 42 -13.19 -1.27 3.33
CA GLY A 42 -13.44 -0.89 4.72
C GLY A 42 -12.45 -1.42 5.77
N ASP A 43 -11.48 -2.28 5.42
CA ASP A 43 -10.48 -2.75 6.39
C ASP A 43 -9.61 -1.62 6.95
N LEU A 44 -9.24 -0.65 6.09
CA LEU A 44 -8.51 0.54 6.52
C LEU A 44 -9.32 1.36 7.52
N GLU A 45 -10.60 1.60 7.22
CA GLU A 45 -11.46 2.39 8.08
C GLU A 45 -11.63 1.75 9.47
N LYS A 46 -11.85 0.43 9.51
CA LYS A 46 -11.93 -0.32 10.77
C LYS A 46 -10.64 -0.23 11.58
N ALA A 47 -9.50 -0.46 10.94
CA ALA A 47 -8.19 -0.35 11.59
C ALA A 47 -7.95 1.05 12.15
N LEU A 48 -8.26 2.10 11.38
CA LEU A 48 -8.13 3.49 11.82
C LEU A 48 -9.03 3.80 13.02
N VAL A 49 -10.26 3.27 13.05
CA VAL A 49 -11.18 3.44 14.20
C VAL A 49 -10.63 2.74 15.45
N CYS A 50 -10.10 1.53 15.34
CA CYS A 50 -9.48 0.82 16.46
C CYS A 50 -8.29 1.60 17.03
N LEU A 51 -7.40 2.08 16.16
CA LEU A 51 -6.24 2.88 16.57
C LEU A 51 -6.66 4.23 17.18
N GLU A 52 -7.65 4.91 16.62
CA GLU A 52 -8.14 6.18 17.14
C GLU A 52 -8.71 6.05 18.56
N LYS A 53 -9.39 4.94 18.87
CA LYS A 53 -9.89 4.64 20.23
C LYS A 53 -8.78 4.51 21.26
N GLU A 54 -7.60 4.02 20.86
CA GLU A 54 -6.41 3.92 21.71
C GLU A 54 -5.59 5.22 21.76
N GLY A 55 -6.14 6.31 21.22
CA GLY A 55 -5.55 7.65 21.28
C GLY A 55 -4.52 7.94 20.19
N TYR A 56 -4.47 7.15 19.12
CA TYR A 56 -3.66 7.50 17.95
C TYR A 56 -4.35 8.61 17.14
N SER A 57 -3.63 9.68 16.84
CA SER A 57 -4.10 10.68 15.88
C SER A 57 -4.08 10.08 14.47
N ARG A 58 -5.19 10.20 13.73
CA ARG A 58 -5.25 9.74 12.33
C ARG A 58 -4.14 10.35 11.47
N GLN A 59 -3.80 11.62 11.71
CA GLN A 59 -2.71 12.29 10.99
C GLN A 59 -1.32 11.70 11.30
N GLY A 60 -1.16 10.99 12.41
CA GLY A 60 0.07 10.26 12.74
C GLY A 60 0.18 8.89 12.06
N ILE A 61 -0.91 8.40 11.46
CA ILE A 61 -0.97 7.11 10.78
C ILE A 61 -0.64 7.31 9.31
N ASN A 62 0.39 6.60 8.85
CA ASN A 62 0.85 6.62 7.46
C ASN A 62 0.32 5.37 6.75
N VAL A 63 -0.19 5.54 5.54
CA VAL A 63 -0.70 4.45 4.70
C VAL A 63 0.12 4.40 3.41
N TYR A 64 0.89 3.34 3.21
CA TYR A 64 1.60 3.10 1.97
C TYR A 64 0.63 2.69 0.88
N LEU A 65 0.73 3.37 -0.27
CA LEU A 65 -0.01 3.10 -1.51
C LEU A 65 1.00 2.79 -2.60
N MET A 66 0.83 1.66 -3.29
CA MET A 66 1.72 1.29 -4.39
C MET A 66 1.36 2.08 -5.66
N VAL A 67 2.39 2.56 -6.36
CA VAL A 67 2.28 3.37 -7.59
C VAL A 67 3.19 2.80 -8.67
N GLY A 68 2.69 2.69 -9.89
CA GLY A 68 3.46 2.25 -11.05
C GLY A 68 3.47 0.75 -11.27
N LEU A 69 2.51 0.01 -10.70
CA LEU A 69 2.34 -1.40 -11.03
C LEU A 69 2.01 -1.57 -12.53
N PRO A 70 2.49 -2.64 -13.19
CA PRO A 70 2.16 -2.89 -14.58
C PRO A 70 0.64 -2.95 -14.80
N GLY A 71 0.12 -2.13 -15.71
CA GLY A 71 -1.32 -2.03 -15.98
C GLY A 71 -2.14 -1.22 -14.98
N GLN A 72 -1.51 -0.55 -14.01
CA GLN A 72 -2.21 0.30 -13.04
C GLN A 72 -2.70 1.61 -13.65
N ASP A 73 -3.96 1.94 -13.40
CA ASP A 73 -4.57 3.19 -13.85
C ASP A 73 -4.25 4.37 -12.91
N ILE A 74 -3.95 5.52 -13.52
CA ILE A 74 -3.62 6.76 -12.81
C ILE A 74 -4.82 7.34 -12.05
N PHE A 75 -6.04 7.15 -12.56
CA PHE A 75 -7.23 7.58 -11.82
C PHE A 75 -7.44 6.73 -10.57
N GLY A 76 -7.19 5.42 -10.64
CA GLY A 76 -7.20 4.51 -9.48
C GLY A 76 -6.20 4.92 -8.38
N ILE A 77 -4.99 5.32 -8.77
CA ILE A 77 -3.97 5.85 -7.85
C ILE A 77 -4.48 7.13 -7.18
N ARG A 78 -4.99 8.08 -7.98
CA ARG A 78 -5.53 9.36 -7.48
C ARG A 78 -6.65 9.13 -6.47
N GLU A 79 -7.60 8.26 -6.77
CA GLU A 79 -8.70 7.95 -5.86
C GLU A 79 -8.22 7.28 -4.57
N SER A 80 -7.18 6.46 -4.64
CA SER A 80 -6.56 5.87 -3.44
C SER A 80 -5.94 6.91 -2.54
N ILE A 81 -5.22 7.88 -3.10
CA ILE A 81 -4.67 9.01 -2.36
C ILE A 81 -5.79 9.83 -1.70
N LEU A 82 -6.83 10.16 -2.47
CA LEU A 82 -7.97 10.94 -1.96
C LEU A 82 -8.74 10.18 -0.88
N HIS A 83 -8.92 8.87 -1.02
CA HIS A 83 -9.59 8.03 -0.03
C HIS A 83 -8.86 8.02 1.31
N VAL A 84 -7.53 7.79 1.32
CA VAL A 84 -6.74 7.84 2.55
C VAL A 84 -6.83 9.22 3.22
N ARG A 85 -6.77 10.30 2.42
CA ARG A 85 -6.92 11.67 2.95
C ARG A 85 -8.31 11.91 3.53
N ARG A 86 -9.38 11.42 2.88
CA ARG A 86 -10.76 11.51 3.40
C ARG A 86 -10.92 10.81 4.75
N LEU A 87 -10.19 9.71 4.96
CA LEU A 87 -10.16 9.00 6.23
C LEU A 87 -9.30 9.67 7.31
N GLY A 88 -8.61 10.78 7.00
CA GLY A 88 -7.79 11.54 7.93
C GLY A 88 -6.37 11.01 8.13
N ALA A 89 -5.99 9.93 7.43
CA ALA A 89 -4.65 9.35 7.47
C ALA A 89 -3.72 10.00 6.44
N ARG A 90 -2.42 9.73 6.54
CA ARG A 90 -1.40 10.28 5.63
C ARG A 90 -1.03 9.26 4.54
N PRO A 91 -1.35 9.52 3.25
CA PRO A 91 -0.89 8.65 2.19
C PRO A 91 0.63 8.79 1.99
N ARG A 92 1.30 7.67 1.77
CA ARG A 92 2.72 7.57 1.41
C ARG A 92 2.82 6.77 0.13
N LEU A 93 3.43 7.34 -0.91
CA LEU A 93 3.58 6.64 -2.19
C LEU A 93 4.82 5.74 -2.12
N ALA A 94 4.61 4.45 -2.41
CA ALA A 94 5.67 3.50 -2.67
C ALA A 94 5.69 3.26 -4.18
N TYR A 95 6.81 3.58 -4.82
CA TYR A 95 6.95 3.36 -6.26
C TYR A 95 7.37 1.92 -6.52
N PHE A 96 6.64 1.26 -7.41
CA PHE A 96 6.94 -0.09 -7.84
C PHE A 96 8.30 -0.13 -8.53
N SER A 97 9.08 -1.15 -8.17
CA SER A 97 10.33 -1.49 -8.83
C SER A 97 10.28 -2.97 -9.16
N PRO A 98 10.38 -3.37 -10.44
CA PRO A 98 10.35 -4.78 -10.80
C PRO A 98 11.56 -5.51 -10.24
N ILE A 99 11.31 -6.69 -9.65
CA ILE A 99 12.33 -7.53 -9.02
C ILE A 99 12.55 -8.76 -9.90
N PRO A 100 13.80 -9.08 -10.31
CA PRO A 100 14.08 -10.26 -11.11
C PRO A 100 13.50 -11.53 -10.51
N GLY A 101 12.85 -12.31 -11.37
CA GLY A 101 12.24 -13.59 -10.99
C GLY A 101 10.80 -13.49 -10.47
N THR A 102 10.23 -12.30 -10.30
CA THR A 102 8.79 -12.16 -10.00
C THR A 102 7.94 -12.22 -11.26
N GLU A 103 6.64 -12.45 -11.09
CA GLU A 103 5.67 -12.48 -12.19
C GLU A 103 5.62 -11.14 -12.92
N GLU A 104 5.70 -10.02 -12.19
CA GLU A 104 5.70 -8.68 -12.78
C GLU A 104 6.96 -8.42 -13.62
N TRP A 105 8.12 -8.93 -13.19
CA TRP A 105 9.34 -8.86 -14.00
C TRP A 105 9.19 -9.64 -15.30
N GLN A 106 8.68 -10.88 -15.21
CA GLN A 106 8.45 -11.71 -16.39
C GLN A 106 7.48 -11.04 -17.35
N TYR A 107 6.37 -10.52 -16.83
CA TYR A 107 5.38 -9.76 -17.60
C TYR A 107 6.01 -8.58 -18.35
N LEU A 108 6.82 -7.76 -17.66
CA LEU A 108 7.47 -6.60 -18.26
C LEU A 108 8.47 -7.00 -19.35
N VAL A 109 9.24 -8.07 -19.14
CA VAL A 109 10.19 -8.59 -20.13
C VAL A 109 9.49 -9.17 -21.36
N GLU A 110 8.45 -9.98 -21.15
CA GLU A 110 7.70 -10.63 -22.24
C GLU A 110 6.94 -9.62 -23.12
N ASN A 111 6.49 -8.51 -22.54
CA ASN A 111 5.83 -7.43 -23.27
C ASN A 111 6.79 -6.36 -23.80
N GLY A 112 8.11 -6.53 -23.63
CA GLY A 112 9.13 -5.63 -24.15
C GLY A 112 9.24 -4.29 -23.42
N TYR A 113 8.63 -4.14 -22.23
CA TYR A 113 8.79 -2.96 -21.37
C TYR A 113 10.15 -2.93 -20.67
N LEU A 114 10.79 -4.10 -20.53
CA LEU A 114 12.07 -4.25 -19.85
C LEU A 114 12.98 -5.24 -20.57
N ALA A 115 14.27 -4.93 -20.68
CA ALA A 115 15.24 -5.89 -21.20
C ALA A 115 15.47 -7.02 -20.18
N ARG A 116 15.68 -8.26 -20.65
CA ARG A 116 15.86 -9.42 -19.76
C ARG A 116 17.10 -9.30 -18.88
N ASP A 117 18.13 -8.62 -19.37
CA ASP A 117 19.41 -8.34 -18.72
C ASP A 117 19.47 -6.93 -18.10
N ALA A 118 18.33 -6.23 -17.99
CA ALA A 118 18.29 -4.92 -17.37
C ALA A 118 18.81 -4.99 -15.93
N ASP A 119 19.65 -4.02 -15.55
CA ASP A 119 20.18 -3.93 -14.19
C ASP A 119 19.06 -3.51 -13.21
N PRO A 120 18.66 -4.36 -12.25
CA PRO A 120 17.60 -4.06 -11.30
C PRO A 120 17.85 -2.81 -10.46
N LEU A 121 19.11 -2.40 -10.27
CA LEU A 121 19.46 -1.21 -9.51
C LEU A 121 19.05 0.08 -10.23
N LEU A 122 18.87 0.03 -11.55
CA LEU A 122 18.45 1.18 -12.36
C LEU A 122 16.93 1.40 -12.33
N HIS A 123 16.16 0.50 -11.72
CA HIS A 123 14.71 0.61 -11.64
C HIS A 123 14.21 1.28 -10.34
N ASN A 124 15.11 1.51 -9.38
CA ASN A 124 14.74 2.08 -8.08
C ASN A 124 14.79 3.62 -8.13
N LYS A 125 13.64 4.25 -7.87
CA LYS A 125 13.45 5.72 -7.82
C LYS A 125 13.90 6.40 -9.11
N LEU A 126 12.99 6.43 -10.09
CA LEU A 126 13.04 7.44 -11.15
C LEU A 126 13.05 8.81 -10.46
N THR A 127 14.12 9.57 -10.74
CA THR A 127 14.30 10.96 -10.30
C THR A 127 13.31 11.86 -11.02
#